data_AF-A0A6H1KS97-F1
#
_entry.id   AF-A0A6H1KS97-F1
#
_cell.length_a   1.000
_cell.length_b   1.000
_cell.length_c   1.000
_cell.angle_alpha   90.00
_cell.angle_beta   90.00
_cell.angle_gamma   90.00
#
_symmetry.space_group_name_H-M   'P 1'
#
loop_
_entity.id
_entity.type
_entity.pdbx_description
1 polymer ?
#
loop_
_entity_poly.entity_id
_entity_poly.type
_entity_poly.pdbx_seq_one_letter_code
_entity_poly.pdbx_strand_id
1 'polypeptide(L)'
;MKTRKLSRKRRRATIVTAAAASVVAGAALLPNWSAGAASVADDPTVDASTKATFQRLADAVFTDRTDALVDNGKSKQTPKASRFSGDVRLSSTQSRDENAALSQLRGRKSRLASLGEKYSSANTSVSLDRTRVKGRHATVAVTETTTLTYKKVQGGEPKTTGFQAHHELTFKADHKGDWQLTNVRDTDDGVAVNQVASPQVAKPATAADDAPPEATRSAITLPAPAKAKNFSATGYDYKAMAAYAAKYWNKYNPDYPDFNGQGAGGDCTNFVSQSLKAGGWKHVPGYTNDFHKWFGNADIQSDSFVGVNEFSWFALSSKRVTSLANVYQLDVGDVLQMDFNKDGEKDHSMIVTSRSSQGVPYVSYHSTNTYNRSVASIIASYPNAAYYAYRT
;
A
#
# COMPACT_ATOMS: atom_id res chain seq x y z
N MET A 1 -28.52 -26.08 36.39
CA MET A 1 -28.33 -27.21 37.34
C MET A 1 -27.24 -28.16 36.81
N LYS A 2 -26.49 -28.81 37.72
CA LYS A 2 -25.62 -29.99 37.51
C LYS A 2 -24.50 -29.93 36.44
N THR A 3 -23.28 -29.78 36.94
CA THR A 3 -22.01 -30.19 36.32
C THR A 3 -21.91 -31.72 36.13
N ARG A 4 -21.03 -32.18 35.23
CA ARG A 4 -20.34 -33.48 35.38
C ARG A 4 -18.98 -33.52 34.67
N LYS A 5 -17.93 -33.75 35.46
CA LYS A 5 -16.58 -34.12 34.98
C LYS A 5 -16.57 -35.58 34.52
N LEU A 6 -15.68 -35.93 33.59
CA LEU A 6 -15.28 -37.33 33.34
C LEU A 6 -13.79 -37.53 33.62
N SER A 7 -13.43 -38.76 33.99
CA SER A 7 -12.24 -39.09 34.78
C SER A 7 -11.22 -39.92 34.01
N ARG A 8 -9.94 -39.81 34.41
CA ARG A 8 -8.84 -40.65 33.90
C ARG A 8 -8.99 -42.12 34.33
N LYS A 9 -8.54 -43.05 33.50
CA LYS A 9 -8.02 -44.35 33.94
C LYS A 9 -6.70 -44.69 33.24
N ARG A 10 -5.69 -45.02 34.05
CA ARG A 10 -4.45 -45.69 33.63
C ARG A 10 -4.68 -47.21 33.64
N ARG A 11 -3.92 -47.96 32.83
CA ARG A 11 -3.50 -49.34 33.15
C ARG A 11 -2.00 -49.51 32.83
N ARG A 12 -1.33 -50.36 33.61
CA ARG A 12 0.05 -50.83 33.46
C ARG A 12 0.02 -52.36 33.38
N ALA A 13 0.97 -52.95 32.66
CA ALA A 13 1.53 -54.31 32.86
C ALA A 13 2.96 -54.28 32.25
N THR A 14 4.05 -54.49 32.99
CA THR A 14 4.66 -55.78 33.42
C THR A 14 5.27 -56.52 32.22
N ILE A 15 6.56 -56.37 31.87
CA ILE A 15 7.80 -56.95 32.47
C ILE A 15 7.85 -58.49 32.42
N VAL A 16 8.80 -59.03 31.62
CA VAL A 16 9.59 -60.27 31.90
C VAL A 16 11.00 -60.08 31.33
N THR A 17 12.00 -60.71 31.95
CA THR A 17 13.46 -60.53 31.73
C THR A 17 14.20 -61.84 31.39
N ALA A 18 15.28 -61.74 30.59
CA ALA A 18 16.49 -62.60 30.59
C ALA A 18 17.60 -61.79 29.86
N ALA A 19 18.83 -61.54 30.35
CA ALA A 19 19.87 -62.35 30.98
C ALA A 19 20.52 -63.40 30.04
N ALA A 20 21.84 -63.60 29.96
CA ALA A 20 23.06 -62.79 30.24
C ALA A 20 24.29 -63.63 29.77
N ALA A 21 25.35 -63.05 29.19
CA ALA A 21 26.68 -63.68 29.11
C ALA A 21 27.81 -62.72 28.67
N SER A 22 29.03 -63.01 29.11
CA SER A 22 30.29 -62.27 28.92
C SER A 22 31.35 -63.20 28.27
N VAL A 23 32.55 -62.81 27.83
CA VAL A 23 33.32 -61.53 27.85
C VAL A 23 34.40 -61.62 26.74
N VAL A 24 35.05 -60.51 26.31
CA VAL A 24 36.48 -60.48 25.88
C VAL A 24 36.93 -59.03 25.60
N ALA A 25 38.15 -58.69 26.04
CA ALA A 25 38.78 -57.40 25.77
C ALA A 25 39.61 -57.43 24.47
N GLY A 26 39.59 -56.35 23.70
CA GLY A 26 40.45 -56.15 22.53
C GLY A 26 40.86 -54.68 22.43
N ALA A 27 42.08 -54.36 22.87
CA ALA A 27 42.64 -53.03 22.73
C ALA A 27 43.15 -52.83 21.29
N ALA A 28 42.47 -51.97 20.51
CA ALA A 28 42.93 -51.51 19.22
C ALA A 28 43.09 -49.99 19.25
N LEU A 29 44.33 -49.52 19.34
CA LEU A 29 44.68 -48.12 19.17
C LEU A 29 44.52 -47.75 17.68
N LEU A 30 43.52 -46.93 17.35
CA LEU A 30 43.40 -46.28 16.05
C LEU A 30 43.10 -44.78 16.23
N PRO A 31 43.64 -43.92 15.34
CA PRO A 31 43.78 -42.49 15.62
C PRO A 31 42.45 -41.75 15.60
N ASN A 32 42.30 -40.83 16.56
CA ASN A 32 41.14 -39.96 16.72
C ASN A 32 41.06 -38.91 15.60
N TRP A 33 40.48 -39.29 14.45
CA TRP A 33 40.08 -38.34 13.41
C TRP A 33 38.78 -37.65 13.84
N SER A 34 38.93 -36.71 14.77
CA SER A 34 37.93 -35.66 15.00
C SER A 34 37.78 -34.86 13.71
N ALA A 35 36.88 -35.30 12.82
CA ALA A 35 36.40 -34.46 11.73
C ALA A 35 35.83 -33.20 12.37
N GLY A 36 36.55 -32.09 12.24
CA GLY A 36 36.14 -30.81 12.79
C GLY A 36 34.84 -30.42 12.15
N ALA A 37 33.73 -30.68 12.84
CA ALA A 37 32.48 -29.99 12.61
C ALA A 37 32.80 -28.51 12.86
N ALA A 38 33.08 -27.78 11.79
CA ALA A 38 33.26 -26.35 11.84
C ALA A 38 32.05 -25.79 12.59
N SER A 39 32.30 -25.23 13.77
CA SER A 39 31.26 -24.65 14.61
C SER A 39 30.44 -23.73 13.74
N VAL A 40 29.16 -24.08 13.55
CA VAL A 40 28.22 -23.17 12.89
C VAL A 40 28.29 -21.90 13.73
N ALA A 41 28.83 -20.82 13.15
CA ALA A 41 28.97 -19.56 13.85
C ALA A 41 27.58 -19.19 14.39
N ASP A 42 27.52 -18.83 15.67
CA ASP A 42 26.28 -18.53 16.39
C ASP A 42 25.37 -17.66 15.53
N ASP A 43 24.06 -17.93 15.56
CA ASP A 43 23.11 -17.24 14.71
C ASP A 43 23.27 -15.71 14.86
N PRO A 44 23.52 -14.97 13.76
CA PRO A 44 23.96 -13.59 13.84
C PRO A 44 22.89 -12.73 14.51
N THR A 45 23.31 -11.97 15.51
CA THR A 45 22.43 -11.07 16.24
C THR A 45 22.09 -9.85 15.39
N VAL A 46 20.88 -9.31 15.56
CA VAL A 46 20.42 -8.10 14.89
C VAL A 46 20.28 -7.01 15.95
N ASP A 47 21.39 -6.32 16.19
CA ASP A 47 21.50 -5.27 17.20
C ASP A 47 20.94 -3.91 16.71
N ALA A 48 21.15 -2.85 17.48
CA ALA A 48 20.71 -1.51 17.09
C ALA A 48 21.46 -0.96 15.85
N SER A 49 22.73 -1.31 15.67
CA SER A 49 23.55 -0.91 14.52
C SER A 49 23.10 -1.64 13.25
N THR A 50 22.84 -2.95 13.33
CA THR A 50 22.28 -3.74 12.23
C THR A 50 20.92 -3.18 11.79
N LYS A 51 20.02 -2.90 12.74
CA LYS A 51 18.69 -2.29 12.45
C LYS A 51 18.80 -0.92 11.80
N ALA A 52 19.65 -0.05 12.32
CA ALA A 52 19.91 1.26 11.71
C ALA A 52 20.47 1.11 10.28
N THR A 53 21.25 0.07 10.02
CA THR A 53 21.80 -0.20 8.67
C THR A 53 20.77 -0.79 7.73
N PHE A 54 19.85 -1.65 8.21
CA PHE A 54 18.67 -2.09 7.45
C PHE A 54 17.78 -0.90 7.04
N GLN A 55 17.51 0.01 7.96
CA GLN A 55 16.75 1.24 7.69
C GLN A 55 17.45 2.13 6.65
N ARG A 56 18.77 2.36 6.78
CA ARG A 56 19.54 3.15 5.79
C ARG A 56 19.58 2.49 4.40
N LEU A 57 19.59 1.16 4.32
CA LEU A 57 19.52 0.47 3.02
C LEU A 57 18.12 0.58 2.40
N ALA A 58 17.05 0.46 3.19
CA ALA A 58 15.69 0.68 2.72
C ALA A 58 15.50 2.13 2.21
N ASP A 59 15.98 3.11 2.98
CA ASP A 59 16.00 4.53 2.63
C ASP A 59 16.72 4.79 1.30
N ALA A 60 17.89 4.17 1.11
CA ALA A 60 18.63 4.26 -0.14
C ALA A 60 17.88 3.65 -1.34
N VAL A 61 17.25 2.47 -1.16
CA VAL A 61 16.45 1.80 -2.20
C VAL A 61 15.27 2.67 -2.64
N PHE A 62 14.45 3.13 -1.69
CA PHE A 62 13.26 3.93 -2.03
C PHE A 62 13.64 5.32 -2.54
N THR A 63 14.70 5.95 -2.03
CA THR A 63 15.22 7.20 -2.59
C THR A 63 15.70 7.02 -4.02
N ASP A 64 16.35 5.90 -4.38
CA ASP A 64 16.76 5.63 -5.76
C ASP A 64 15.54 5.43 -6.69
N ARG A 65 14.49 4.73 -6.21
CA ARG A 65 13.21 4.60 -6.94
C ARG A 65 12.56 5.96 -7.16
N THR A 66 12.52 6.83 -6.14
CA THR A 66 11.96 8.17 -6.24
C THR A 66 12.78 9.06 -7.19
N ASP A 67 14.11 9.05 -7.09
CA ASP A 67 15.00 9.84 -7.97
C ASP A 67 14.88 9.44 -9.45
N ALA A 68 14.50 8.20 -9.76
CA ALA A 68 14.24 7.75 -11.13
C ALA A 68 13.08 8.51 -11.81
N LEU A 69 12.19 9.13 -11.02
CA LEU A 69 11.08 9.97 -11.49
C LEU A 69 11.43 11.46 -11.60
N VAL A 70 12.49 11.92 -10.93
CA VAL A 70 12.82 13.35 -10.83
C VAL A 70 13.55 13.85 -12.08
N ASP A 71 13.16 15.03 -12.56
CA ASP A 71 13.78 15.73 -13.69
C ASP A 71 14.95 16.62 -13.27
N ASN A 72 15.95 15.98 -12.66
CA ASN A 72 17.12 16.60 -12.02
C ASN A 72 18.23 17.06 -13.00
N GLY A 73 18.07 16.86 -14.32
CA GLY A 73 19.01 17.30 -15.36
C GLY A 73 20.41 16.66 -15.33
N LYS A 74 20.67 15.70 -14.45
CA LYS A 74 21.97 15.04 -14.29
C LYS A 74 22.02 13.73 -15.08
N SER A 75 23.21 13.36 -15.55
CA SER A 75 23.46 12.04 -16.14
C SER A 75 23.20 10.91 -15.12
N LYS A 76 23.07 9.66 -15.60
CA LYS A 76 22.77 8.47 -14.78
C LYS A 76 23.64 8.43 -13.52
N GLN A 77 23.04 8.74 -12.37
CA GLN A 77 23.72 8.61 -11.08
C GLN A 77 23.77 7.14 -10.66
N THR A 78 24.90 6.74 -10.06
CA THR A 78 25.05 5.45 -9.39
C THR A 78 24.03 5.37 -8.24
N PRO A 79 23.20 4.31 -8.18
CA PRO A 79 22.25 4.09 -7.08
C PRO A 79 22.93 4.22 -5.70
N LYS A 80 22.27 4.87 -4.75
CA LYS A 80 22.69 4.93 -3.34
C LYS A 80 22.73 3.53 -2.73
N ALA A 81 21.76 2.68 -3.06
CA ALA A 81 21.68 1.32 -2.53
C ALA A 81 22.89 0.45 -2.95
N SER A 82 23.54 0.74 -4.08
CA SER A 82 24.74 0.00 -4.51
C SER A 82 26.02 0.43 -3.78
N ARG A 83 25.95 1.37 -2.83
CA ARG A 83 27.07 1.75 -1.95
C ARG A 83 27.16 0.85 -0.71
N PHE A 84 26.13 0.04 -0.45
CA PHE A 84 26.09 -0.89 0.67
C PHE A 84 26.83 -2.19 0.31
N SER A 85 27.84 -2.51 1.09
CA SER A 85 28.74 -3.66 0.92
C SER A 85 29.20 -4.17 2.29
N GLY A 86 29.79 -5.37 2.34
CA GLY A 86 30.10 -6.05 3.60
C GLY A 86 28.85 -6.47 4.36
N ASP A 87 28.83 -6.16 5.65
CA ASP A 87 27.91 -6.62 6.71
C ASP A 87 26.42 -6.49 6.37
N VAL A 88 26.03 -5.47 5.58
CA VAL A 88 24.67 -5.29 5.07
C VAL A 88 24.72 -4.81 3.64
N ARG A 89 24.07 -5.54 2.72
CA ARG A 89 24.05 -5.20 1.28
C ARG A 89 22.80 -5.73 0.57
N LEU A 90 22.63 -5.35 -0.70
CA LEU A 90 21.70 -6.05 -1.58
C LEU A 90 22.24 -7.46 -1.91
N SER A 91 21.34 -8.43 -2.06
CA SER A 91 21.64 -9.67 -2.77
C SER A 91 21.80 -9.40 -4.28
N SER A 92 22.42 -10.32 -5.02
CA SER A 92 22.59 -10.15 -6.47
C SER A 92 21.26 -10.18 -7.22
N THR A 93 20.27 -10.93 -6.72
CA THR A 93 18.91 -10.96 -7.25
C THR A 93 18.19 -9.64 -6.99
N GLN A 94 18.09 -9.18 -5.74
CA GLN A 94 17.49 -7.88 -5.42
C GLN A 94 18.14 -6.73 -6.21
N SER A 95 19.47 -6.77 -6.41
CA SER A 95 20.17 -5.78 -7.23
C SER A 95 19.69 -5.76 -8.69
N ARG A 96 19.30 -6.90 -9.28
CA ARG A 96 18.70 -6.95 -10.63
C ARG A 96 17.27 -6.44 -10.61
N ASP A 97 16.50 -6.83 -9.60
CA ASP A 97 15.08 -6.45 -9.46
C ASP A 97 14.93 -4.93 -9.27
N GLU A 98 15.77 -4.30 -8.43
CA GLU A 98 15.82 -2.84 -8.32
C GLU A 98 16.25 -2.18 -9.64
N ASN A 99 17.25 -2.71 -10.35
CA ASN A 99 17.64 -2.16 -11.65
C ASN A 99 16.52 -2.24 -12.71
N ALA A 100 15.68 -3.29 -12.67
CA ALA A 100 14.49 -3.39 -13.49
C ALA A 100 13.43 -2.35 -13.08
N ALA A 101 13.16 -2.21 -11.77
CA ALA A 101 12.23 -1.22 -11.24
C ALA A 101 12.64 0.22 -11.59
N LEU A 102 13.92 0.59 -11.39
CA LEU A 102 14.46 1.89 -11.81
C LEU A 102 14.30 2.14 -13.32
N SER A 103 14.36 1.11 -14.14
CA SER A 103 14.18 1.23 -15.59
C SER A 103 12.70 1.44 -15.97
N GLN A 104 11.77 0.74 -15.31
CA GLN A 104 10.33 0.95 -15.46
C GLN A 104 9.89 2.33 -14.96
N LEU A 105 10.44 2.81 -13.84
CA LEU A 105 10.16 4.13 -13.29
C LEU A 105 10.67 5.26 -14.19
N ARG A 106 11.84 5.10 -14.83
CA ARG A 106 12.28 6.01 -15.91
C ARG A 106 11.33 5.99 -17.11
N GLY A 107 10.76 4.83 -17.45
CA GLY A 107 9.69 4.71 -18.45
C GLY A 107 8.42 5.47 -18.04
N ARG A 108 7.99 5.34 -16.77
CA ARG A 108 6.87 6.11 -16.19
C ARG A 108 7.15 7.61 -16.24
N LYS A 109 8.35 8.06 -15.87
CA LYS A 109 8.81 9.47 -15.98
C LYS A 109 8.63 10.01 -17.41
N SER A 110 9.05 9.25 -18.43
CA SER A 110 8.87 9.64 -19.83
C SER A 110 7.40 9.73 -20.23
N ARG A 111 6.55 8.79 -19.76
CA ARG A 111 5.11 8.83 -20.00
C ARG A 111 4.45 10.04 -19.33
N LEU A 112 4.76 10.32 -18.06
CA LEU A 112 4.32 11.53 -17.35
C LEU A 112 4.74 12.79 -18.10
N ALA A 113 5.98 12.87 -18.56
CA ALA A 113 6.49 14.02 -19.32
C ALA A 113 5.72 14.24 -20.64
N SER A 114 5.28 13.17 -21.31
CA SER A 114 4.42 13.26 -22.50
C SER A 114 2.99 13.73 -22.20
N LEU A 115 2.53 13.56 -20.96
CA LEU A 115 1.25 14.06 -20.45
C LEU A 115 1.37 15.46 -19.81
N GLY A 116 2.53 16.12 -19.93
CA GLY A 116 2.79 17.43 -19.35
C GLY A 116 3.17 17.42 -17.87
N GLU A 117 3.42 16.27 -17.26
CA GLU A 117 3.77 16.15 -15.83
C GLU A 117 5.26 15.84 -15.63
N LYS A 118 5.93 16.60 -14.76
CA LYS A 118 7.32 16.36 -14.35
C LYS A 118 7.51 16.73 -12.88
N TYR A 119 8.41 16.03 -12.19
CA TYR A 119 8.85 16.40 -10.85
C TYR A 119 10.22 17.09 -10.90
N SER A 120 10.42 18.17 -10.14
CA SER A 120 11.66 18.95 -10.11
C SER A 120 12.62 18.52 -8.99
N SER A 121 12.08 18.04 -7.87
CA SER A 121 12.81 17.48 -6.74
C SER A 121 11.94 16.45 -6.01
N ALA A 122 12.56 15.65 -5.15
CA ALA A 122 11.87 14.83 -4.18
C ALA A 122 12.64 14.74 -2.86
N ASN A 123 11.97 14.26 -1.83
CA ASN A 123 12.54 13.85 -0.56
C ASN A 123 11.88 12.52 -0.15
N THR A 124 12.68 11.54 0.24
CA THR A 124 12.23 10.23 0.73
C THR A 124 12.89 9.99 2.07
N SER A 125 12.14 9.42 3.02
CA SER A 125 12.64 9.04 4.34
C SER A 125 11.94 7.76 4.81
N VAL A 126 12.68 6.88 5.48
CA VAL A 126 12.13 5.60 5.97
C VAL A 126 12.19 5.49 7.49
N SER A 127 11.09 5.09 8.14
CA SER A 127 11.08 4.60 9.52
C SER A 127 11.13 3.07 9.58
N LEU A 128 11.80 2.53 10.60
CA LEU A 128 11.76 1.10 10.90
C LEU A 128 10.73 0.86 11.99
N ASP A 129 9.67 0.12 11.66
CA ASP A 129 8.50 -0.01 12.53
C ASP A 129 8.53 -1.33 13.31
N ARG A 130 9.09 -2.40 12.71
CA ARG A 130 9.25 -3.70 13.35
C ARG A 130 10.42 -4.48 12.75
N THR A 131 11.14 -5.22 13.59
CA THR A 131 12.08 -6.25 13.15
C THR A 131 11.75 -7.57 13.85
N ARG A 132 11.65 -8.66 13.08
CA ARG A 132 11.51 -10.03 13.56
C ARG A 132 12.68 -10.85 13.04
N VAL A 133 13.32 -11.65 13.89
CA VAL A 133 14.48 -12.47 13.52
C VAL A 133 14.20 -13.92 13.89
N LYS A 134 14.56 -14.85 13.00
CA LYS A 134 14.46 -16.29 13.23
C LYS A 134 15.70 -16.96 12.66
N GLY A 135 16.70 -17.16 13.52
CA GLY A 135 18.06 -17.51 13.13
C GLY A 135 18.58 -16.55 12.07
N ARG A 136 19.11 -17.09 10.97
CA ARG A 136 19.72 -16.35 9.84
C ARG A 136 18.75 -15.59 8.92
N HIS A 137 17.50 -15.40 9.34
CA HIS A 137 16.46 -14.68 8.59
C HIS A 137 15.91 -13.52 9.42
N ALA A 138 15.81 -12.33 8.82
CA ALA A 138 15.16 -11.18 9.44
C ALA A 138 14.09 -10.59 8.51
N THR A 139 12.90 -10.34 9.07
CA THR A 139 11.80 -9.64 8.41
C THR A 139 11.65 -8.27 9.05
N VAL A 140 11.71 -7.22 8.24
CA VAL A 140 11.68 -5.82 8.69
C VAL A 140 10.48 -5.13 8.07
N ALA A 141 9.54 -4.67 8.88
CA ALA A 141 8.48 -3.78 8.44
C ALA A 141 9.00 -2.34 8.52
N VAL A 142 8.83 -1.58 7.45
CA VAL A 142 9.23 -0.18 7.35
C VAL A 142 8.14 0.65 6.70
N THR A 143 8.10 1.93 7.05
CA THR A 143 7.21 2.92 6.45
C THR A 143 8.06 3.93 5.70
N GLU A 144 7.84 4.00 4.39
CA GLU A 144 8.37 5.06 3.53
C GLU A 144 7.47 6.28 3.64
N THR A 145 8.05 7.47 3.73
CA THR A 145 7.35 8.75 3.51
C THR A 145 8.11 9.53 2.45
N THR A 146 7.42 9.87 1.36
CA THR A 146 8.00 10.52 0.18
C THR A 146 7.19 11.75 -0.23
N THR A 147 7.87 12.82 -0.61
CA THR A 147 7.28 14.04 -1.19
C THR A 147 7.98 14.35 -2.51
N LEU A 148 7.20 14.63 -3.57
CA LEU A 148 7.72 15.10 -4.86
C LEU A 148 7.20 16.50 -5.16
N THR A 149 8.08 17.37 -5.67
CA THR A 149 7.73 18.73 -6.10
C THR A 149 7.38 18.73 -7.58
N TYR A 150 6.22 19.25 -7.96
CA TYR A 150 5.84 19.39 -9.37
C TYR A 150 6.65 20.51 -10.04
N LYS A 151 7.11 20.29 -11.28
CA LYS A 151 7.95 21.22 -12.06
C LYS A 151 7.19 22.41 -12.67
N LYS A 152 5.86 22.50 -12.48
CA LYS A 152 4.99 23.56 -13.03
C LYS A 152 5.10 23.71 -14.55
N VAL A 153 5.00 22.59 -15.26
CA VAL A 153 5.23 22.52 -16.72
C VAL A 153 4.14 23.25 -17.50
N GLN A 154 2.89 23.19 -17.02
CA GLN A 154 1.73 23.79 -17.69
C GLN A 154 1.11 24.96 -16.90
N GLY A 155 1.50 25.12 -15.63
CA GLY A 155 0.89 26.05 -14.70
C GLY A 155 -0.39 25.47 -14.06
N GLY A 156 -0.65 25.87 -12.82
CA GLY A 156 -1.84 25.45 -12.07
C GLY A 156 -1.76 24.05 -11.43
N GLU A 157 -0.67 23.30 -11.59
CA GLU A 157 -0.43 22.07 -10.83
C GLU A 157 -0.30 22.39 -9.31
N PRO A 158 -0.51 21.43 -8.39
CA PRO A 158 -0.19 21.57 -6.97
C PRO A 158 1.31 21.85 -6.72
N LYS A 159 1.69 22.33 -5.53
CA LYS A 159 3.13 22.54 -5.20
C LYS A 159 3.86 21.20 -5.12
N THR A 160 3.27 20.26 -4.41
CA THR A 160 3.80 18.92 -4.16
C THR A 160 2.71 17.87 -4.30
N THR A 161 3.13 16.64 -4.58
CA THR A 161 2.43 15.41 -4.21
C THR A 161 3.25 14.70 -3.14
N GLY A 162 2.64 13.82 -2.37
CA GLY A 162 3.36 12.98 -1.44
C GLY A 162 2.63 11.67 -1.22
N PHE A 163 3.34 10.68 -0.72
CA PHE A 163 2.73 9.46 -0.23
C PHE A 163 3.47 8.91 1.00
N GLN A 164 2.79 8.09 1.78
CA GLN A 164 3.33 7.22 2.80
C GLN A 164 2.95 5.79 2.41
N ALA A 165 3.94 4.88 2.41
CA ALA A 165 3.77 3.50 1.95
C ALA A 165 4.43 2.49 2.89
N HIS A 166 3.80 1.35 3.12
CA HIS A 166 4.28 0.31 4.03
C HIS A 166 4.91 -0.86 3.25
N HIS A 167 6.02 -1.37 3.77
CA HIS A 167 6.84 -2.38 3.11
C HIS A 167 7.33 -3.44 4.09
N GLU A 168 7.43 -4.69 3.61
CA GLU A 168 8.08 -5.80 4.30
C GLU A 168 9.36 -6.22 3.56
N LEU A 169 10.51 -6.01 4.20
CA LEU A 169 11.83 -6.36 3.70
C LEU A 169 12.29 -7.70 4.29
N THR A 170 12.87 -8.57 3.46
CA THR A 170 13.43 -9.86 3.90
C THR A 170 14.95 -9.88 3.75
N PHE A 171 15.64 -9.98 4.87
CA PHE A 171 17.09 -10.13 4.95
C PHE A 171 17.48 -11.59 5.27
N LYS A 172 18.59 -12.06 4.69
CA LYS A 172 19.20 -13.37 4.98
C LYS A 172 20.68 -13.21 5.25
N ALA A 173 21.19 -13.79 6.34
CA ALA A 173 22.61 -13.75 6.68
C ALA A 173 23.38 -14.90 6.00
N ASP A 174 24.40 -14.57 5.22
CA ASP A 174 25.34 -15.59 4.72
C ASP A 174 26.26 -16.09 5.84
N HIS A 175 26.98 -17.20 5.61
CA HIS A 175 27.76 -17.93 6.61
C HIS A 175 28.62 -17.09 7.58
N LYS A 176 29.10 -15.90 7.18
CA LYS A 176 29.92 -15.02 8.03
C LYS A 176 29.12 -14.18 9.03
N GLY A 177 27.82 -14.03 8.82
CA GLY A 177 26.94 -13.10 9.53
C GLY A 177 26.42 -11.97 8.63
N ASP A 178 27.01 -11.76 7.46
CA ASP A 178 26.70 -10.66 6.54
C ASP A 178 25.27 -10.76 6.00
N TRP A 179 24.45 -9.73 6.24
CA TRP A 179 23.04 -9.68 5.89
C TRP A 179 22.82 -9.18 4.46
N GLN A 180 22.04 -9.92 3.69
CA GLN A 180 21.65 -9.54 2.34
C GLN A 180 20.15 -9.27 2.27
N LEU A 181 19.76 -8.11 1.74
CA LEU A 181 18.37 -7.84 1.35
C LEU A 181 18.03 -8.72 0.14
N THR A 182 17.01 -9.56 0.30
CA THR A 182 16.61 -10.61 -0.67
C THR A 182 15.18 -10.50 -1.18
N ASN A 183 14.35 -9.65 -0.56
CA ASN A 183 13.03 -9.31 -1.04
C ASN A 183 12.59 -7.96 -0.47
N VAL A 184 11.81 -7.20 -1.25
CA VAL A 184 11.04 -6.03 -0.82
C VAL A 184 9.60 -6.26 -1.28
N ARG A 185 8.66 -6.38 -0.35
CA ARG A 185 7.23 -6.56 -0.65
C ARG A 185 6.46 -5.32 -0.18
N ASP A 186 5.80 -4.63 -1.10
CA ASP A 186 4.82 -3.61 -0.76
C ASP A 186 3.63 -4.26 -0.01
N THR A 187 3.11 -3.66 1.07
CA THR A 187 2.05 -4.26 1.92
C THR A 187 0.73 -3.49 1.90
N ASP A 188 0.62 -2.52 1.00
CA ASP A 188 -0.51 -1.59 0.86
C ASP A 188 -1.44 -2.00 -0.28
N ASP A 189 -2.74 -1.69 -0.15
CA ASP A 189 -3.67 -1.81 -1.27
C ASP A 189 -3.49 -0.63 -2.22
N GLY A 190 -2.74 -0.84 -3.30
CA GLY A 190 -2.44 0.17 -4.30
C GLY A 190 -0.99 0.13 -4.77
N VAL A 191 -0.56 1.20 -5.44
CA VAL A 191 0.80 1.38 -5.97
C VAL A 191 1.16 2.86 -5.84
N ALA A 192 2.10 3.18 -4.96
CA ALA A 192 2.71 4.48 -4.78
C ALA A 192 3.34 5.03 -6.08
N VAL A 193 3.66 6.33 -6.09
CA VAL A 193 4.17 7.00 -7.30
C VAL A 193 5.51 6.38 -7.76
N ASN A 194 6.36 5.93 -6.83
CA ASN A 194 7.65 5.28 -7.07
C ASN A 194 7.64 3.73 -7.03
N GLN A 195 6.48 3.10 -6.79
CA GLN A 195 6.34 1.64 -6.83
C GLN A 195 6.03 1.15 -8.24
N VAL A 196 6.51 -0.04 -8.60
CA VAL A 196 6.13 -0.71 -9.83
C VAL A 196 4.81 -1.43 -9.60
N ALA A 197 3.86 -1.29 -10.52
CA ALA A 197 2.61 -2.04 -10.42
C ALA A 197 2.86 -3.53 -10.66
N SER A 198 2.64 -4.36 -9.64
CA SER A 198 2.54 -5.80 -9.80
C SER A 198 1.19 -6.15 -10.46
N PRO A 199 1.11 -7.18 -11.32
CA PRO A 199 -0.16 -7.64 -11.86
C PRO A 199 -1.05 -8.13 -10.70
N GLN A 200 -2.21 -7.52 -10.52
CA GLN A 200 -3.21 -8.06 -9.61
C GLN A 200 -3.96 -9.21 -10.29
N VAL A 201 -4.26 -10.24 -9.51
CA VAL A 201 -5.04 -11.41 -9.93
C VAL A 201 -6.50 -11.14 -9.58
N ALA A 202 -7.42 -11.45 -10.49
CA ALA A 202 -8.86 -11.30 -10.25
C ALA A 202 -9.29 -12.06 -8.99
N LYS A 203 -10.12 -11.42 -8.16
CA LYS A 203 -10.71 -12.05 -6.97
C LYS A 203 -12.03 -12.72 -7.37
N PRO A 204 -12.46 -13.80 -6.71
CA PRO A 204 -13.79 -14.35 -6.95
C PRO A 204 -14.86 -13.32 -6.55
N ALA A 205 -15.72 -12.94 -7.50
CA ALA A 205 -16.80 -12.01 -7.26
C ALA A 205 -17.80 -12.56 -6.22
N THR A 206 -18.23 -11.68 -5.32
CA THR A 206 -19.29 -11.88 -4.35
C THR A 206 -20.56 -11.17 -4.82
N ALA A 207 -21.61 -11.94 -5.11
CA ALA A 207 -22.90 -11.37 -5.49
C ALA A 207 -23.59 -10.70 -4.29
N ALA A 208 -24.18 -9.53 -4.51
CA ALA A 208 -25.08 -8.87 -3.58
C ALA A 208 -26.55 -9.10 -3.99
N ASP A 209 -27.42 -9.42 -3.03
CA ASP A 209 -28.78 -9.91 -3.31
C ASP A 209 -29.78 -8.83 -3.80
N ASP A 210 -29.48 -7.54 -3.66
CA ASP A 210 -30.44 -6.43 -3.81
C ASP A 210 -30.27 -5.57 -5.08
N ALA A 211 -29.85 -6.17 -6.20
CA ALA A 211 -29.81 -5.56 -7.55
C ALA A 211 -29.39 -4.06 -7.60
N PRO A 212 -28.18 -3.71 -7.10
CA PRO A 212 -27.77 -2.34 -6.86
C PRO A 212 -27.60 -1.51 -8.15
N PRO A 213 -27.63 -0.16 -8.07
CA PRO A 213 -27.50 0.71 -9.25
C PRO A 213 -26.12 0.54 -9.92
N GLU A 214 -26.13 0.23 -11.21
CA GLU A 214 -24.92 0.05 -12.01
C GLU A 214 -24.18 1.38 -12.22
N ALA A 215 -22.89 1.41 -11.88
CA ALA A 215 -22.05 2.59 -12.11
C ALA A 215 -21.50 2.59 -13.54
N THR A 216 -21.75 3.66 -14.30
CA THR A 216 -21.19 3.79 -15.66
C THR A 216 -19.67 3.96 -15.62
N ARG A 217 -18.92 3.11 -16.35
CA ARG A 217 -17.47 3.27 -16.52
C ARG A 217 -17.15 4.58 -17.24
N SER A 218 -16.18 5.32 -16.71
CA SER A 218 -15.65 6.56 -17.28
C SER A 218 -14.49 6.30 -18.23
N ALA A 219 -14.42 7.05 -19.33
CA ALA A 219 -13.27 7.07 -20.22
C ALA A 219 -12.05 7.75 -19.57
N ILE A 220 -10.85 7.35 -20.01
CA ILE A 220 -9.54 7.87 -19.55
C ILE A 220 -8.77 8.63 -20.64
N THR A 221 -9.43 8.95 -21.75
CA THR A 221 -8.83 9.60 -22.93
C THR A 221 -8.90 11.13 -22.84
N LEU A 222 -7.96 11.80 -23.50
CA LEU A 222 -7.98 13.24 -23.75
C LEU A 222 -8.10 13.51 -25.26
N PRO A 223 -8.72 14.63 -25.69
CA PRO A 223 -9.42 15.60 -24.86
C PRO A 223 -10.76 15.05 -24.34
N ALA A 224 -11.14 15.46 -23.12
CA ALA A 224 -12.43 15.08 -22.54
C ALA A 224 -13.51 16.14 -22.85
N PRO A 225 -14.78 15.74 -23.09
CA PRO A 225 -15.87 16.69 -23.26
C PRO A 225 -16.05 17.57 -22.02
N ALA A 226 -16.25 18.88 -22.21
CA ALA A 226 -16.44 19.81 -21.10
C ALA A 226 -17.72 19.50 -20.29
N LYS A 227 -17.58 19.36 -18.97
CA LYS A 227 -18.68 19.19 -18.00
C LYS A 227 -18.31 19.89 -16.69
N ALA A 228 -18.29 21.23 -16.71
CA ALA A 228 -17.91 22.05 -15.56
C ALA A 228 -18.76 21.73 -14.31
N LYS A 229 -18.21 21.97 -13.11
CA LYS A 229 -18.93 21.80 -11.84
C LYS A 229 -19.65 23.09 -11.45
N ASN A 230 -20.92 22.99 -11.09
CA ASN A 230 -21.64 24.08 -10.46
C ASN A 230 -21.41 24.02 -8.95
N PHE A 231 -20.42 24.76 -8.46
CA PHE A 231 -20.01 24.77 -7.05
C PHE A 231 -21.07 25.34 -6.08
N SER A 232 -22.15 25.98 -6.55
CA SER A 232 -23.22 26.49 -5.68
C SER A 232 -24.51 25.65 -5.69
N ALA A 233 -24.64 24.65 -6.57
CA ALA A 233 -25.89 23.93 -6.79
C ALA A 233 -26.39 23.11 -5.58
N THR A 234 -25.48 22.60 -4.76
CA THR A 234 -25.78 21.63 -3.67
C THR A 234 -25.64 22.21 -2.27
N GLY A 235 -25.05 23.41 -2.13
CA GLY A 235 -24.68 23.99 -0.84
C GLY A 235 -23.53 23.28 -0.12
N TYR A 236 -22.81 22.35 -0.77
CA TYR A 236 -21.64 21.68 -0.19
C TYR A 236 -20.41 22.58 -0.16
N ASP A 237 -19.61 22.47 0.91
CA ASP A 237 -18.31 23.12 1.02
C ASP A 237 -17.20 22.22 0.48
N TYR A 238 -16.98 22.30 -0.83
CA TYR A 238 -15.90 21.58 -1.51
C TYR A 238 -14.50 22.00 -1.05
N LYS A 239 -14.34 23.22 -0.49
CA LYS A 239 -13.06 23.64 0.10
C LYS A 239 -12.82 22.94 1.42
N ALA A 240 -13.86 22.75 2.24
CA ALA A 240 -13.78 21.93 3.46
C ALA A 240 -13.47 20.46 3.15
N MET A 241 -14.04 19.87 2.08
CA MET A 241 -13.67 18.52 1.62
C MET A 241 -12.17 18.43 1.30
N ALA A 242 -11.65 19.37 0.49
CA ALA A 242 -10.24 19.39 0.10
C ALA A 242 -9.31 19.68 1.29
N ALA A 243 -9.70 20.59 2.19
CA ALA A 243 -8.94 20.92 3.40
C ALA A 243 -8.91 19.76 4.40
N TYR A 244 -10.00 18.99 4.52
CA TYR A 244 -10.04 17.78 5.32
C TYR A 244 -9.04 16.75 4.79
N ALA A 245 -9.14 16.42 3.50
CA ALA A 245 -8.23 15.48 2.86
C ALA A 245 -6.76 15.93 2.96
N ALA A 246 -6.48 17.23 2.74
CA ALA A 246 -5.14 17.79 2.89
C ALA A 246 -4.59 17.76 4.34
N LYS A 247 -5.47 17.71 5.36
CA LYS A 247 -5.10 17.61 6.77
C LYS A 247 -4.83 16.16 7.21
N TYR A 248 -5.58 15.20 6.67
CA TYR A 248 -5.61 13.82 7.18
C TYR A 248 -5.04 12.75 6.21
N TRP A 249 -4.48 13.13 5.05
CA TRP A 249 -3.96 12.16 4.06
C TRP A 249 -2.85 11.22 4.57
N ASN A 250 -2.04 11.65 5.55
CA ASN A 250 -0.98 10.84 6.20
C ASN A 250 -1.05 10.86 7.73
N LYS A 251 -2.13 11.39 8.29
CA LYS A 251 -2.40 11.39 9.72
C LYS A 251 -3.87 11.08 9.88
N TYR A 252 -4.18 9.94 10.48
CA TYR A 252 -5.56 9.50 10.67
C TYR A 252 -6.34 10.44 11.60
N ASN A 253 -7.65 10.57 11.35
CA ASN A 253 -8.53 11.33 12.24
C ASN A 253 -9.01 10.41 13.38
N PRO A 254 -8.68 10.67 14.65
CA PRO A 254 -9.05 9.80 15.77
C PRO A 254 -10.57 9.70 16.03
N ASP A 255 -11.39 10.55 15.39
CA ASP A 255 -12.86 10.47 15.48
C ASP A 255 -13.46 9.32 14.63
N TYR A 256 -12.64 8.52 13.96
CA TYR A 256 -13.01 7.39 13.11
C TYR A 256 -11.97 6.26 13.27
N PRO A 257 -12.32 4.99 13.02
CA PRO A 257 -11.33 3.92 13.00
C PRO A 257 -10.31 4.09 11.88
N ASP A 258 -9.11 3.58 12.13
CA ASP A 258 -8.05 3.35 11.17
C ASP A 258 -8.15 1.90 10.67
N PHE A 259 -8.46 1.72 9.38
CA PHE A 259 -8.59 0.39 8.76
C PHE A 259 -7.30 -0.05 8.04
N ASN A 260 -6.23 0.74 8.10
CA ASN A 260 -4.96 0.43 7.48
C ASN A 260 -4.36 -0.89 8.01
N GLY A 261 -3.84 -1.71 7.11
CA GLY A 261 -3.22 -3.00 7.44
C GLY A 261 -4.15 -4.08 8.02
N GLN A 262 -5.47 -3.86 8.10
CA GLN A 262 -6.41 -4.85 8.65
C GLN A 262 -6.78 -5.98 7.67
N GLY A 263 -6.27 -5.97 6.43
CA GLY A 263 -6.38 -7.06 5.46
C GLY A 263 -7.76 -7.25 4.81
N ALA A 264 -8.77 -6.51 5.25
CA ALA A 264 -10.12 -6.45 4.65
C ALA A 264 -10.36 -5.19 3.79
N GLY A 265 -9.38 -4.27 3.72
CA GLY A 265 -9.51 -2.99 3.04
C GLY A 265 -10.42 -1.99 3.77
N GLY A 266 -11.06 -1.10 3.01
CA GLY A 266 -12.11 -0.17 3.47
C GLY A 266 -11.65 1.24 3.88
N ASP A 267 -10.37 1.40 4.19
CA ASP A 267 -9.82 2.69 4.65
C ASP A 267 -9.90 3.82 3.61
N CYS A 268 -9.73 3.48 2.32
CA CYS A 268 -9.84 4.44 1.22
C CYS A 268 -11.24 5.09 1.15
N THR A 269 -12.33 4.33 1.32
CA THR A 269 -13.68 4.89 1.33
C THR A 269 -14.00 5.57 2.66
N ASN A 270 -13.51 5.03 3.79
CA ASN A 270 -13.60 5.68 5.11
C ASN A 270 -13.10 7.13 5.04
N PHE A 271 -11.90 7.35 4.50
CA PHE A 271 -11.30 8.67 4.27
C PHE A 271 -12.10 9.58 3.32
N VAL A 272 -12.59 9.03 2.21
CA VAL A 272 -13.45 9.78 1.27
C VAL A 272 -14.74 10.20 1.95
N SER A 273 -15.40 9.30 2.69
CA SER A 273 -16.63 9.57 3.42
C SER A 273 -16.45 10.63 4.50
N GLN A 274 -15.34 10.58 5.27
CA GLN A 274 -14.97 11.63 6.22
C GLN A 274 -14.78 12.99 5.54
N SER A 275 -14.11 13.03 4.38
CA SER A 275 -13.90 14.25 3.60
C SER A 275 -15.22 14.84 3.09
N LEU A 276 -16.13 14.00 2.56
CA LEU A 276 -17.46 14.42 2.11
C LEU A 276 -18.31 14.95 3.27
N LYS A 277 -18.25 14.30 4.44
CA LYS A 277 -18.93 14.74 5.68
C LYS A 277 -18.44 16.11 6.14
N ALA A 278 -17.13 16.36 6.09
CA ALA A 278 -16.55 17.67 6.38
C ALA A 278 -17.03 18.76 5.41
N GLY A 279 -17.29 18.39 4.15
CA GLY A 279 -17.96 19.25 3.16
C GLY A 279 -19.47 19.42 3.30
N GLY A 280 -20.09 18.86 4.34
CA GLY A 280 -21.50 19.06 4.64
C GLY A 280 -22.44 17.90 4.27
N TRP A 281 -21.95 16.78 3.74
CA TRP A 281 -22.77 15.58 3.55
C TRP A 281 -23.36 15.13 4.89
N LYS A 282 -24.70 15.02 4.96
CA LYS A 282 -25.41 14.61 6.18
C LYS A 282 -25.45 13.09 6.30
N HIS A 283 -25.33 12.58 7.52
CA HIS A 283 -25.59 11.17 7.80
C HIS A 283 -27.02 10.78 7.42
N VAL A 284 -27.19 9.53 7.00
CA VAL A 284 -28.47 8.84 6.84
C VAL A 284 -28.41 7.60 7.73
N PRO A 285 -28.81 7.69 9.01
CA PRO A 285 -28.67 6.59 9.97
C PRO A 285 -29.66 5.45 9.69
N GLY A 286 -29.28 4.22 10.08
CA GLY A 286 -30.11 3.02 9.99
C GLY A 286 -29.29 1.77 10.29
N TYR A 287 -29.63 0.64 9.66
CA TYR A 287 -28.80 -0.57 9.72
C TYR A 287 -27.48 -0.36 8.96
N THR A 288 -26.39 -0.97 9.42
CA THR A 288 -25.06 -0.79 8.83
C THR A 288 -24.96 -1.38 7.42
N ASN A 289 -25.63 -2.52 7.20
CA ASN A 289 -25.65 -3.27 5.94
C ASN A 289 -26.71 -2.80 4.92
N ASP A 290 -27.55 -1.81 5.25
CA ASP A 290 -28.45 -1.19 4.28
C ASP A 290 -27.70 -0.11 3.50
N PHE A 291 -27.41 -0.38 2.22
CA PHE A 291 -26.68 0.55 1.35
C PHE A 291 -27.41 1.87 1.09
N HIS A 292 -28.69 2.03 1.46
CA HIS A 292 -29.39 3.31 1.43
C HIS A 292 -29.06 4.19 2.64
N LYS A 293 -28.35 3.66 3.63
CA LYS A 293 -27.83 4.39 4.79
C LYS A 293 -26.41 4.82 4.51
N TRP A 294 -25.93 5.83 5.24
CA TRP A 294 -24.55 6.30 5.18
C TRP A 294 -24.22 7.09 6.44
N PHE A 295 -23.42 6.51 7.33
CA PHE A 295 -23.03 7.15 8.59
C PHE A 295 -21.73 6.54 9.12
N GLY A 296 -20.95 7.36 9.83
CA GLY A 296 -19.73 6.90 10.49
C GLY A 296 -19.30 7.82 11.63
N ASN A 297 -18.79 7.22 12.70
CA ASN A 297 -18.05 7.86 13.80
C ASN A 297 -16.98 6.87 14.31
N ALA A 298 -16.43 7.07 15.50
CA ALA A 298 -15.42 6.18 16.09
C ALA A 298 -15.95 4.78 16.43
N ASP A 299 -17.23 4.66 16.80
CA ASP A 299 -17.82 3.45 17.37
C ASP A 299 -18.55 2.57 16.34
N ILE A 300 -19.16 3.20 15.32
CA ILE A 300 -19.99 2.52 14.31
C ILE A 300 -19.90 3.21 12.95
N GLN A 301 -19.88 2.39 11.90
CA GLN A 301 -19.90 2.82 10.50
C GLN A 301 -20.88 1.94 9.72
N SER A 302 -21.58 2.50 8.74
CA SER A 302 -22.30 1.70 7.74
C SER A 302 -21.35 1.17 6.68
N ASP A 303 -21.73 0.06 6.04
CA ASP A 303 -20.94 -0.59 5.00
C ASP A 303 -20.73 0.39 3.84
N SER A 304 -21.71 1.23 3.49
CA SER A 304 -21.57 2.34 2.53
C SER A 304 -20.61 3.48 2.91
N PHE A 305 -20.20 3.58 4.17
CA PHE A 305 -19.26 4.60 4.65
C PHE A 305 -17.81 4.15 4.46
N VAL A 306 -17.56 2.83 4.44
CA VAL A 306 -16.22 2.20 4.40
C VAL A 306 -16.01 1.25 3.22
N GLY A 307 -17.07 0.73 2.61
CA GLY A 307 -17.06 -0.19 1.48
C GLY A 307 -17.14 0.53 0.13
N VAL A 308 -16.28 0.14 -0.81
CA VAL A 308 -16.11 0.84 -2.09
C VAL A 308 -17.36 0.68 -2.99
N ASN A 309 -17.93 -0.53 -3.05
CA ASN A 309 -19.12 -0.78 -3.86
C ASN A 309 -20.37 -0.17 -3.22
N GLU A 310 -20.48 -0.32 -1.90
CA GLU A 310 -21.59 0.14 -1.07
C GLU A 310 -21.67 1.68 -1.07
N PHE A 311 -20.53 2.39 -1.06
CA PHE A 311 -20.51 3.83 -1.28
C PHE A 311 -21.08 4.22 -2.64
N SER A 312 -20.70 3.51 -3.71
CA SER A 312 -21.23 3.73 -5.06
C SER A 312 -22.75 3.53 -5.09
N TRP A 313 -23.26 2.50 -4.43
CA TRP A 313 -24.70 2.20 -4.38
C TRP A 313 -25.46 3.25 -3.58
N PHE A 314 -24.94 3.67 -2.41
CA PHE A 314 -25.50 4.76 -1.62
C PHE A 314 -25.52 6.08 -2.39
N ALA A 315 -24.39 6.49 -2.97
CA ALA A 315 -24.23 7.80 -3.57
C ALA A 315 -25.16 7.98 -4.80
N LEU A 316 -25.32 6.92 -5.60
CA LEU A 316 -26.23 6.89 -6.75
C LEU A 316 -27.70 6.82 -6.32
N SER A 317 -28.08 5.92 -5.40
CA SER A 317 -29.47 5.77 -4.95
C SER A 317 -30.00 7.01 -4.21
N SER A 318 -29.15 7.64 -3.38
CA SER A 318 -29.45 8.91 -2.69
C SER A 318 -29.41 10.14 -3.60
N LYS A 319 -29.03 9.98 -4.89
CA LYS A 319 -28.87 11.05 -5.89
C LYS A 319 -27.90 12.16 -5.47
N ARG A 320 -26.99 11.87 -4.54
CA ARG A 320 -25.92 12.78 -4.11
C ARG A 320 -24.77 12.86 -5.10
N VAL A 321 -24.69 11.92 -6.04
CA VAL A 321 -23.75 11.99 -7.16
C VAL A 321 -24.41 11.69 -8.50
N THR A 322 -23.75 12.12 -9.58
CA THR A 322 -24.03 11.67 -10.95
C THR A 322 -22.76 11.16 -11.62
N SER A 323 -22.86 10.12 -12.44
CA SER A 323 -21.70 9.59 -13.17
C SER A 323 -21.15 10.60 -14.19
N LEU A 324 -19.83 10.58 -14.36
CA LEU A 324 -19.08 11.34 -15.34
C LEU A 324 -18.64 10.41 -16.46
N ALA A 325 -18.77 10.86 -17.72
CA ALA A 325 -18.42 10.05 -18.88
C ALA A 325 -16.90 9.91 -19.06
N ASN A 326 -16.11 10.78 -18.42
CA ASN A 326 -14.65 10.78 -18.52
C ASN A 326 -14.04 11.31 -17.21
N VAL A 327 -12.95 10.69 -16.74
CA VAL A 327 -12.28 11.04 -15.48
C VAL A 327 -11.72 12.46 -15.47
N TYR A 328 -11.36 13.04 -16.62
CA TYR A 328 -10.90 14.43 -16.71
C TYR A 328 -12.04 15.46 -16.56
N GLN A 329 -13.30 15.03 -16.37
CA GLN A 329 -14.41 15.88 -15.95
C GLN A 329 -14.50 16.08 -14.42
N LEU A 330 -13.71 15.34 -13.65
CA LEU A 330 -13.68 15.42 -12.18
C LEU A 330 -13.21 16.79 -11.69
N ASP A 331 -13.92 17.37 -10.73
CA ASP A 331 -13.55 18.62 -10.07
C ASP A 331 -13.52 18.48 -8.54
N VAL A 332 -13.11 19.54 -7.82
CA VAL A 332 -12.87 19.45 -6.36
C VAL A 332 -14.08 18.90 -5.60
N GLY A 333 -13.82 17.92 -4.73
CA GLY A 333 -14.82 17.18 -3.97
C GLY A 333 -15.56 16.09 -4.75
N ASP A 334 -15.30 15.91 -6.05
CA ASP A 334 -15.77 14.72 -6.79
C ASP A 334 -15.00 13.47 -6.33
N VAL A 335 -15.59 12.29 -6.55
CA VAL A 335 -15.00 11.00 -6.17
C VAL A 335 -14.59 10.22 -7.42
N LEU A 336 -13.41 9.62 -7.38
CA LEU A 336 -12.95 8.64 -8.36
C LEU A 336 -12.84 7.28 -7.68
N GLN A 337 -13.43 6.26 -8.29
CA GLN A 337 -13.21 4.87 -7.93
C GLN A 337 -12.52 4.11 -9.04
N MET A 338 -11.79 3.06 -8.64
CA MET A 338 -11.09 2.14 -9.52
C MET A 338 -11.49 0.71 -9.22
N ASP A 339 -11.45 -0.09 -10.28
CA ASP A 339 -11.41 -1.56 -10.26
C ASP A 339 -10.13 -1.90 -11.04
N PHE A 340 -9.14 -2.47 -10.34
CA PHE A 340 -7.78 -2.63 -10.84
C PHE A 340 -7.66 -3.75 -11.87
N ASN A 341 -8.49 -4.80 -11.74
CA ASN A 341 -8.33 -6.07 -12.43
C ASN A 341 -9.41 -6.32 -13.53
N LYS A 342 -10.48 -5.50 -13.54
CA LYS A 342 -11.68 -5.55 -14.39
C LYS A 342 -12.67 -6.70 -14.10
N ASP A 343 -12.73 -7.20 -12.86
CA ASP A 343 -13.68 -8.26 -12.44
C ASP A 343 -15.10 -7.75 -12.15
N GLY A 344 -15.26 -6.43 -11.96
CA GLY A 344 -16.56 -5.76 -11.73
C GLY A 344 -16.78 -5.29 -10.29
N GLU A 345 -15.96 -5.74 -9.33
CA GLU A 345 -15.91 -5.16 -7.98
C GLU A 345 -14.93 -3.97 -7.96
N LYS A 346 -15.35 -2.84 -7.37
CA LYS A 346 -14.48 -1.68 -7.21
C LYS A 346 -13.56 -1.87 -6.00
N ASP A 347 -12.25 -1.71 -6.21
CA ASP A 347 -11.20 -1.93 -5.21
C ASP A 347 -10.87 -0.68 -4.38
N HIS A 348 -11.02 0.52 -4.96
CA HIS A 348 -10.42 1.73 -4.38
C HIS A 348 -11.25 3.00 -4.58
N SER A 349 -11.32 3.85 -3.53
CA SER A 349 -11.99 5.15 -3.50
C SER A 349 -11.00 6.30 -3.26
N MET A 350 -11.13 7.39 -4.03
CA MET A 350 -10.27 8.58 -3.94
C MET A 350 -11.09 9.86 -4.08
N ILE A 351 -10.71 10.94 -3.39
CA ILE A 351 -11.39 12.25 -3.49
C ILE A 351 -10.52 13.28 -4.21
N VAL A 352 -11.12 14.06 -5.10
CA VAL A 352 -10.45 15.14 -5.83
C VAL A 352 -10.23 16.33 -4.91
N THR A 353 -8.96 16.68 -4.72
CA THR A 353 -8.50 17.73 -3.78
C THR A 353 -8.02 18.99 -4.48
N SER A 354 -7.67 18.91 -5.77
CA SER A 354 -7.42 20.07 -6.62
C SER A 354 -7.59 19.73 -8.10
N ARG A 355 -7.68 20.75 -8.95
CA ARG A 355 -7.77 20.64 -10.41
C ARG A 355 -6.89 21.74 -11.02
N SER A 356 -6.02 21.41 -11.98
CA SER A 356 -5.20 22.42 -12.67
C SER A 356 -6.04 23.25 -13.64
N SER A 357 -5.51 24.40 -14.07
CA SER A 357 -6.10 25.21 -15.14
C SER A 357 -6.23 24.47 -16.47
N GLN A 358 -5.38 23.47 -16.73
CA GLN A 358 -5.48 22.58 -17.89
C GLN A 358 -6.52 21.45 -17.71
N GLY A 359 -7.23 21.41 -16.58
CA GLY A 359 -8.28 20.43 -16.32
C GLY A 359 -7.79 19.05 -15.90
N VAL A 360 -6.55 18.93 -15.40
CA VAL A 360 -6.07 17.68 -14.78
C VAL A 360 -6.57 17.64 -13.33
N PRO A 361 -7.36 16.63 -12.91
CA PRO A 361 -7.73 16.45 -11.51
C PRO A 361 -6.57 15.83 -10.72
N TYR A 362 -6.47 16.19 -9.45
CA TYR A 362 -5.53 15.63 -8.47
C TYR A 362 -6.32 15.11 -7.28
N VAL A 363 -6.04 13.87 -6.91
CA VAL A 363 -6.75 13.15 -5.84
C VAL A 363 -5.86 12.92 -4.63
N SER A 364 -6.51 12.75 -3.48
CA SER A 364 -5.89 12.29 -2.24
C SER A 364 -6.70 11.10 -1.70
N TYR A 365 -6.04 10.15 -1.03
CA TYR A 365 -6.62 8.86 -0.64
C TYR A 365 -5.76 8.13 0.42
N HIS A 366 -6.33 7.09 1.05
CA HIS A 366 -5.66 6.19 2.02
C HIS A 366 -5.34 4.81 1.39
N SER A 367 -5.03 3.77 2.16
CA SER A 367 -4.49 2.46 1.70
C SER A 367 -3.08 2.50 1.10
N THR A 368 -2.76 3.49 0.26
CA THR A 368 -1.40 4.02 0.12
C THR A 368 -1.52 5.53 0.33
N ASN A 369 -1.42 5.97 1.58
CA ASN A 369 -1.66 7.34 2.04
C ASN A 369 -1.06 8.39 1.09
N THR A 370 -1.88 9.04 0.26
CA THR A 370 -1.44 9.85 -0.89
C THR A 370 -2.10 11.22 -0.91
N TYR A 371 -1.32 12.24 -1.24
CA TYR A 371 -1.74 13.63 -1.38
C TYR A 371 -1.52 14.17 -2.79
N ASN A 372 -2.56 14.78 -3.37
CA ASN A 372 -2.52 15.51 -4.64
C ASN A 372 -1.77 14.76 -5.76
N ARG A 373 -2.02 13.46 -5.92
CA ARG A 373 -1.53 12.70 -7.09
C ARG A 373 -2.44 12.96 -8.28
N SER A 374 -1.88 13.25 -9.45
CA SER A 374 -2.70 13.48 -10.64
C SER A 374 -3.41 12.20 -11.10
N VAL A 375 -4.60 12.36 -11.67
CA VAL A 375 -5.31 11.25 -12.35
C VAL A 375 -4.47 10.72 -13.53
N ALA A 376 -3.68 11.57 -14.19
CA ALA A 376 -2.73 11.17 -15.23
C ALA A 376 -1.66 10.19 -14.71
N SER A 377 -1.12 10.42 -13.50
CA SER A 377 -0.14 9.54 -12.84
C SER A 377 -0.74 8.20 -12.41
N ILE A 378 -2.01 8.21 -12.00
CA ILE A 378 -2.77 6.99 -11.71
C ILE A 378 -2.99 6.17 -12.98
N ILE A 379 -3.48 6.78 -14.07
CA ILE A 379 -3.64 6.12 -15.38
C ILE A 379 -2.30 5.60 -15.93
N ALA A 380 -1.21 6.37 -15.77
CA ALA A 380 0.12 5.93 -16.20
C ALA A 380 0.63 4.68 -15.44
N SER A 381 0.08 4.42 -14.25
CA SER A 381 0.39 3.28 -13.39
C SER A 381 -0.56 2.10 -13.62
N TYR A 382 -1.84 2.38 -13.91
CA TYR A 382 -2.91 1.41 -14.10
C TYR A 382 -3.66 1.59 -15.44
N PRO A 383 -2.97 1.57 -16.60
CA PRO A 383 -3.59 1.86 -17.90
C PRO A 383 -4.71 0.88 -18.29
N ASN A 384 -4.74 -0.28 -17.64
CA ASN A 384 -5.68 -1.37 -17.88
C ASN A 384 -6.78 -1.49 -16.80
N ALA A 385 -6.87 -0.60 -15.81
CA ALA A 385 -7.95 -0.60 -14.82
C ALA A 385 -9.30 -0.13 -15.41
N ALA A 386 -10.39 -0.38 -14.69
CA ALA A 386 -11.64 0.33 -14.82
C ALA A 386 -11.63 1.61 -13.95
N TYR A 387 -12.39 2.61 -14.38
CA TYR A 387 -12.52 3.89 -13.67
C TYR A 387 -13.98 4.31 -13.61
N TYR A 388 -14.40 4.84 -12.47
CA TYR A 388 -15.76 5.33 -12.22
C TYR A 388 -15.67 6.69 -11.55
N ALA A 389 -16.01 7.76 -12.28
CA ALA A 389 -15.94 9.12 -11.80
C ALA A 389 -17.35 9.64 -11.45
N TYR A 390 -17.49 10.24 -10.26
CA TYR A 390 -18.76 10.69 -9.71
C TYR A 390 -18.70 12.18 -9.36
N ARG A 391 -19.58 12.96 -9.98
CA ARG A 391 -19.82 14.37 -9.68
C ARG A 391 -20.65 14.50 -8.41
N THR A 392 -20.09 15.14 -7.37
CA THR A 392 -20.81 15.53 -6.13
C THR A 392 -21.49 16.89 -6.25
#